data_AF-A0A7S2JTZ3-F1
#
_entry.id   AF-A0A7S2JTZ3-F1
#
_cell.length_a   1.000
_cell.length_b   1.000
_cell.length_c   1.000
_cell.angle_alpha   90.00
_cell.angle_beta   90.00
_cell.angle_gamma   90.00
#
_symmetry.space_group_name_H-M   'P 1'
#
loop_
_entity.id
_entity.type
_entity.pdbx_description
1 polymer ?
#
loop_
_entity_poly.entity_id
_entity_poly.type
_entity_poly.pdbx_seq_one_letter_code
_entity_poly.pdbx_strand_id
1 'polypeptide(L)'
;DETAIQIQSQSPEAFGISCAEGHGVESFLDALTSKVLARVGGSDMNNSASVVGEQEGAIITRARHRGHVQQAVEALEKFDALSREGAWALDLAAEELRLAASELGRVVGAVDVEDVLDVLFSDFCIGK
;
A
#
# COMPACT_ATOMS: atom_id res chain seq x y z
N ASP A 1 28.76 -8.44 41.00
CA ASP A 1 28.33 -7.08 40.69
C ASP A 1 29.08 -6.56 39.48
N GLU A 2 28.89 -7.07 38.27
CA GLU A 2 27.64 -7.35 37.55
C GLU A 2 26.66 -6.18 37.59
N THR A 3 26.83 -5.27 36.64
CA THR A 3 25.70 -4.72 35.86
C THR A 3 26.25 -4.21 34.53
N ALA A 4 26.52 -5.17 33.64
CA ALA A 4 26.70 -4.89 32.23
C ALA A 4 25.34 -4.49 31.64
N ILE A 5 25.17 -3.23 31.30
CA ILE A 5 24.02 -2.75 30.55
C ILE A 5 24.17 -3.29 29.12
N GLN A 6 23.46 -4.38 28.83
CA GLN A 6 23.29 -4.92 27.49
C GLN A 6 22.36 -3.99 26.71
N ILE A 7 22.93 -3.05 25.97
CA ILE A 7 22.16 -2.27 24.98
C ILE A 7 21.93 -3.20 23.78
N GLN A 8 20.75 -3.82 23.73
CA GLN A 8 20.25 -4.47 22.53
C GLN A 8 19.97 -3.39 21.47
N SER A 9 20.99 -3.05 20.67
CA SER A 9 20.79 -2.23 19.48
C SER A 9 20.18 -3.11 18.38
N GLN A 10 18.85 -3.11 18.29
CA GLN A 10 18.17 -3.47 17.05
C GLN A 10 18.42 -2.35 16.03
N SER A 11 19.61 -2.35 15.43
CA SER A 11 19.93 -1.42 14.35
C SER A 11 19.33 -1.95 13.05
N PRO A 12 18.69 -1.10 12.21
CA PRO A 12 18.33 -1.51 10.85
C PRO A 12 19.62 -1.90 10.10
N GLU A 13 19.54 -2.89 9.20
CA GLU A 13 20.66 -3.32 8.35
C GLU A 13 21.41 -2.08 7.79
N ALA A 14 22.63 -1.86 8.26
CA ALA A 14 23.47 -0.76 7.82
C ALA A 14 24.47 -1.27 6.77
N PHE A 15 24.59 -0.54 5.66
CA PHE A 15 25.50 -0.87 4.56
C PHE A 15 26.68 0.10 4.57
N GLY A 16 27.90 -0.43 4.67
CA GLY A 16 29.11 0.35 4.43
C GLY A 16 29.32 0.48 2.91
N ILE A 17 29.14 1.69 2.37
CA ILE A 17 29.30 1.96 0.94
C ILE A 17 30.37 3.03 0.67
N SER A 18 31.16 2.84 -0.38
CA SER A 18 32.07 3.85 -0.94
C SER A 18 31.67 4.12 -2.38
N CYS A 19 31.04 5.27 -2.64
CA CYS A 19 30.61 5.63 -3.99
C CYS A 19 31.79 6.01 -4.91
N ALA A 20 32.95 6.36 -4.35
CA ALA A 20 34.15 6.69 -5.12
C ALA A 20 34.87 5.43 -5.62
N GLU A 21 34.87 4.37 -4.82
CA GLU A 21 35.60 3.13 -5.10
C GLU A 21 34.67 1.97 -5.53
N GLY A 22 33.35 2.15 -5.39
CA GLY A 22 32.35 1.13 -5.69
C GLY A 22 32.16 0.07 -4.62
N HIS A 23 32.88 0.14 -3.50
CA HIS A 23 32.76 -0.84 -2.41
C HIS A 23 31.36 -0.83 -1.80
N GLY A 24 30.80 -2.03 -1.59
CA GLY A 24 29.52 -2.23 -0.90
C GLY A 24 28.27 -1.85 -1.71
N VAL A 25 28.43 -1.27 -2.90
CA VAL A 25 27.31 -0.82 -3.74
C VAL A 25 26.47 -2.00 -4.24
N GLU A 26 27.12 -3.07 -4.71
CA GLU A 26 26.42 -4.28 -5.20
C GLU A 26 25.60 -4.95 -4.09
N SER A 27 26.20 -5.17 -2.92
CA SER A 27 25.49 -5.72 -1.75
C SER A 27 24.32 -4.85 -1.29
N PHE A 28 24.44 -3.51 -1.39
CA PHE A 28 23.34 -2.60 -1.11
C PHE A 28 22.21 -2.72 -2.16
N LEU A 29 22.55 -2.80 -3.45
CA LEU A 29 21.58 -2.93 -4.53
C LEU A 29 20.83 -4.25 -4.43
N ASP A 30 21.50 -5.35 -4.10
CA ASP A 30 20.87 -6.65 -3.88
C ASP A 30 19.87 -6.58 -2.73
N ALA A 31 20.28 -6.04 -1.58
CA ALA A 31 19.41 -5.92 -0.42
C ALA A 31 18.21 -4.99 -0.66
N LEU A 32 18.43 -3.87 -1.38
CA LEU A 32 17.35 -2.97 -1.78
C LEU A 32 16.37 -3.68 -2.72
N THR A 33 16.89 -4.42 -3.70
CA THR A 33 16.09 -5.18 -4.66
C THR A 33 15.23 -6.21 -3.95
N SER A 34 15.80 -7.00 -3.04
CA SER A 34 15.04 -7.95 -2.22
C SER A 34 13.94 -7.25 -1.41
N LYS A 35 14.22 -6.09 -0.82
CA LYS A 35 13.24 -5.32 -0.03
C LYS A 35 12.12 -4.72 -0.86
N VAL A 36 12.39 -4.33 -2.11
CA VAL A 36 11.39 -3.79 -3.04
C VAL A 36 10.55 -4.93 -3.61
N LEU A 37 11.17 -6.03 -4.03
CA LEU A 37 10.45 -7.22 -4.51
C LEU A 37 9.52 -7.78 -3.44
N ALA A 38 9.95 -7.85 -2.17
CA ALA A 38 9.10 -8.26 -1.07
C ALA A 38 7.90 -7.33 -0.81
N ARG A 39 7.94 -6.08 -1.30
CA ARG A 39 6.86 -5.09 -1.17
C ARG A 39 5.95 -5.02 -2.41
N VAL A 40 6.45 -5.38 -3.57
CA VAL A 40 5.76 -5.21 -4.86
C VAL A 40 5.23 -6.54 -5.39
N GLY A 41 5.98 -7.63 -5.21
CA GLY A 41 5.52 -8.97 -5.53
C GLY A 41 4.76 -9.52 -4.33
N GLY A 42 3.45 -9.76 -4.50
CA GLY A 42 2.75 -10.71 -3.65
C GLY A 42 3.58 -11.99 -3.56
N SER A 43 3.73 -12.49 -2.34
CA SER A 43 4.39 -13.73 -1.97
C SER A 43 4.33 -14.81 -3.06
N ASP A 44 5.48 -15.15 -3.66
CA ASP A 44 5.90 -16.52 -4.01
C ASP A 44 7.15 -16.50 -4.92
N MET A 45 8.33 -16.41 -4.30
CA MET A 45 9.64 -16.45 -4.97
C MET A 45 10.13 -17.89 -5.28
N ASN A 46 9.23 -18.84 -5.49
CA ASN A 46 9.61 -20.25 -5.64
C ASN A 46 9.47 -20.82 -7.07
N ASN A 47 9.09 -20.03 -8.07
CA ASN A 47 8.97 -20.56 -9.44
C ASN A 47 9.66 -19.66 -10.49
N SER A 48 10.96 -19.89 -10.67
CA SER A 48 11.73 -19.43 -11.81
C SER A 48 11.42 -20.28 -13.06
N ALA A 49 10.21 -20.17 -13.58
CA ALA A 49 9.86 -20.44 -14.98
C ALA A 49 8.33 -20.45 -15.10
N SER A 50 7.80 -19.55 -15.92
CA SER A 50 6.43 -19.61 -16.44
C SER A 50 5.30 -19.39 -15.43
N VAL A 51 4.95 -18.13 -15.16
CA VAL A 51 3.55 -17.70 -15.04
C VAL A 51 3.43 -16.26 -15.51
N VAL A 52 3.22 -16.06 -16.81
CA VAL A 52 2.56 -14.86 -17.32
C VAL A 52 1.07 -15.13 -17.18
N GLY A 53 0.44 -14.54 -16.17
CA GLY A 53 -1.00 -14.65 -15.93
C GLY A 53 -1.34 -15.59 -14.78
N GLU A 54 -1.68 -15.02 -13.63
CA GLU A 54 -2.87 -15.36 -12.82
C GLU A 54 -2.85 -14.73 -11.41
N GLN A 55 -1.72 -14.17 -10.95
CA GLN A 55 -1.65 -13.47 -9.65
C GLN A 55 -0.86 -12.16 -9.69
N GLU A 56 -0.91 -11.44 -10.81
CA GLU A 56 -0.49 -10.04 -10.83
C GLU A 56 -1.65 -9.20 -10.29
N GLY A 57 -1.80 -9.17 -8.97
CA GLY A 57 -2.75 -8.29 -8.31
C GLY A 57 -2.53 -6.87 -8.83
N ALA A 58 -3.58 -6.23 -9.34
CA ALA A 58 -3.48 -4.92 -9.96
C ALA A 58 -2.81 -3.94 -8.98
N ILE A 59 -1.60 -3.51 -9.30
CA ILE A 59 -0.85 -2.59 -8.43
C ILE A 59 -1.52 -1.22 -8.49
N ILE A 60 -1.95 -0.73 -7.33
CA ILE A 60 -2.50 0.63 -7.21
C ILE A 60 -1.33 1.62 -7.22
N THR A 61 -1.02 2.16 -8.40
CA THR A 61 0.11 3.08 -8.60
C THR A 61 -0.22 4.52 -8.21
N ARG A 62 -1.48 4.96 -8.33
CA ARG A 62 -1.92 6.33 -8.02
C ARG A 62 -2.25 6.48 -6.53
N ALA A 63 -1.67 7.50 -5.87
CA ALA A 63 -1.92 7.78 -4.46
C ALA A 63 -3.40 8.01 -4.14
N ARG A 64 -4.15 8.71 -5.01
CA ARG A 64 -5.59 8.92 -4.86
C ARG A 64 -6.41 7.62 -4.84
N HIS A 65 -6.13 6.71 -5.77
CA HIS A 65 -6.84 5.42 -5.83
C HIS A 65 -6.49 4.58 -4.58
N ARG A 66 -5.24 4.66 -4.10
CA ARG A 66 -4.82 4.01 -2.85
C ARG A 66 -5.62 4.54 -1.66
N GLY A 67 -5.82 5.87 -1.59
CA GLY A 67 -6.60 6.51 -0.53
C GLY A 67 -8.07 6.06 -0.52
N HIS A 68 -8.72 5.99 -1.68
CA HIS A 68 -10.10 5.51 -1.77
C HIS A 68 -10.22 4.01 -1.43
N VAL A 69 -9.29 3.17 -1.91
CA VAL A 69 -9.29 1.74 -1.56
C VAL A 69 -9.06 1.53 -0.06
N GLN A 70 -8.15 2.31 0.54
CA GLN A 70 -7.91 2.26 1.99
C GLN A 70 -9.17 2.63 2.79
N GLN A 71 -9.86 3.71 2.42
CA GLN A 71 -11.11 4.11 3.07
C GLN A 71 -12.22 3.06 2.88
N ALA A 72 -12.31 2.44 1.70
CA ALA A 72 -13.26 1.35 1.47
C ALA A 72 -12.97 0.14 2.37
N VAL A 73 -11.70 -0.23 2.56
CA VAL A 73 -11.30 -1.30 3.48
C VAL A 73 -11.68 -0.96 4.92
N GLU A 74 -11.37 0.25 5.39
CA GLU A 74 -11.72 0.69 6.74
C GLU A 74 -13.23 0.66 7.00
N ALA A 75 -14.04 1.07 6.03
CA ALA A 75 -15.50 1.00 6.12
C ALA A 75 -16.00 -0.46 6.15
N LEU A 76 -15.38 -1.37 5.37
CA LEU A 76 -15.71 -2.80 5.41
C LEU A 76 -15.35 -3.47 6.74
N GLU A 77 -14.22 -3.08 7.34
CA GLU A 77 -13.82 -3.58 8.67
C GLU A 77 -14.83 -3.13 9.75
N LYS A 78 -15.30 -1.88 9.69
CA LYS A 78 -16.35 -1.39 10.58
C LYS A 78 -17.69 -2.09 10.34
N PHE A 79 -18.06 -2.33 9.09
CA PHE A 79 -19.24 -3.11 8.74
C PHE A 79 -19.17 -4.52 9.35
N ASP A 80 -18.05 -5.23 9.21
CA ASP A 80 -17.89 -6.57 9.78
C ASP A 80 -18.04 -6.55 11.31
N ALA A 81 -17.43 -5.57 11.98
CA ALA A 81 -17.58 -5.39 13.42
C ALA A 81 -19.06 -5.17 13.82
N LEU A 82 -19.71 -4.18 13.21
CA LEU A 82 -21.10 -3.79 13.53
C LEU A 82 -22.12 -4.87 13.19
N SER A 83 -21.91 -5.61 12.10
CA SER A 83 -22.81 -6.69 11.66
C SER A 83 -22.96 -7.80 12.71
N ARG A 84 -21.98 -7.93 13.61
CA ARG A 84 -21.94 -8.94 14.69
C ARG A 84 -22.60 -8.46 15.98
N GLU A 85 -22.95 -7.18 16.09
CA GLU A 85 -23.48 -6.57 17.31
C GLU A 85 -25.01 -6.73 17.45
N GLY A 86 -25.70 -7.22 16.41
CA GLY A 86 -27.12 -7.54 16.41
C GLY A 86 -28.00 -6.47 15.76
N ALA A 87 -29.33 -6.64 15.85
CA ALA A 87 -30.30 -5.89 15.04
C ALA A 87 -30.26 -4.36 15.24
N TRP A 88 -29.81 -3.87 16.39
CA TRP A 88 -29.72 -2.43 16.68
C TRP A 88 -28.59 -1.72 15.92
N ALA A 89 -27.55 -2.46 15.50
CA ALA A 89 -26.41 -1.93 14.77
C ALA A 89 -26.57 -2.06 13.25
N LEU A 90 -27.66 -2.67 12.78
CA LEU A 90 -27.87 -3.00 11.37
C LEU A 90 -27.92 -1.75 10.46
N ASP A 91 -28.56 -0.68 10.93
CA ASP A 91 -28.64 0.58 10.19
C ASP A 91 -27.26 1.23 10.02
N LEU A 92 -26.42 1.15 11.07
CA LEU A 92 -25.06 1.68 11.04
C LEU A 92 -24.14 0.81 10.17
N ALA A 93 -24.27 -0.52 10.25
CA ALA A 93 -23.56 -1.45 9.37
C ALA A 93 -23.92 -1.18 7.89
N ALA A 94 -25.20 -1.00 7.57
CA ALA A 94 -25.62 -0.68 6.20
C ALA A 94 -25.01 0.64 5.68
N GLU A 95 -24.87 1.64 6.55
CA GLU A 95 -24.20 2.90 6.21
C GLU A 95 -22.71 2.71 5.92
N GLU A 96 -21.98 1.94 6.72
CA GLU A 96 -20.56 1.64 6.46
C GLU A 96 -20.39 0.88 5.12
N LEU A 97 -21.31 -0.04 4.79
CA LEU A 97 -21.31 -0.72 3.50
C LEU A 97 -21.57 0.26 2.33
N ARG A 98 -22.46 1.24 2.52
CA ARG A 98 -22.73 2.30 1.54
C ARG A 98 -21.48 3.17 1.31
N LEU A 99 -20.76 3.52 2.38
CA LEU A 99 -19.50 4.27 2.30
C LEU A 99 -18.44 3.49 1.54
N ALA A 100 -18.26 2.20 1.84
CA ALA A 100 -17.33 1.33 1.11
C ALA A 100 -17.64 1.29 -0.40
N ALA A 101 -18.91 1.13 -0.76
CA ALA A 101 -19.34 1.13 -2.16
C ALA A 101 -19.08 2.49 -2.85
N SER A 102 -19.30 3.60 -2.15
CA SER A 102 -19.04 4.95 -2.68
C SER A 102 -17.55 5.20 -2.94
N GLU A 103 -16.68 4.80 -2.02
CA GLU A 103 -15.22 4.96 -2.17
C GLU A 103 -14.69 4.12 -3.33
N LEU A 104 -15.18 2.89 -3.50
CA LEU A 104 -14.88 2.08 -4.67
C LEU A 104 -15.41 2.72 -5.97
N GLY A 105 -16.61 3.32 -5.92
CA GLY A 105 -17.16 4.09 -7.03
C GLY A 105 -16.24 5.22 -7.50
N ARG A 106 -15.60 5.94 -6.56
CA ARG A 106 -14.61 6.99 -6.88
C ARG A 106 -13.37 6.44 -7.59
N VAL A 107 -12.95 5.20 -7.30
CA VAL A 107 -11.82 4.55 -8.00
C VAL A 107 -12.17 4.21 -9.45
N VAL A 108 -13.40 3.77 -9.70
CA VAL A 108 -13.88 3.33 -11.03
C VAL A 108 -14.43 4.50 -11.87
N GLY A 109 -14.55 5.70 -11.29
CA GLY A 109 -15.06 6.91 -11.97
C GLY A 109 -16.58 7.04 -11.94
N ALA A 110 -17.26 6.32 -11.03
CA ALA A 110 -18.71 6.30 -10.91
C ALA A 110 -19.30 7.40 -10.00
N VAL A 111 -18.47 8.28 -9.41
CA VAL A 111 -18.94 9.39 -8.56
C VAL A 111 -18.14 10.67 -8.86
N ASP A 112 -18.87 11.63 -9.42
CA ASP A 112 -18.58 13.02 -9.78
C ASP A 112 -17.30 13.37 -10.59
N VAL A 113 -17.52 14.07 -11.70
CA VAL A 113 -16.49 14.48 -12.67
C VAL A 113 -15.64 15.63 -12.13
N GLU A 114 -16.17 16.37 -11.14
CA GLU A 114 -15.59 17.62 -10.66
C GLU A 114 -14.30 17.42 -9.85
N ASP A 115 -14.20 16.38 -9.02
CA ASP A 115 -12.99 16.08 -8.22
C ASP A 115 -11.79 15.61 -9.07
N VAL A 116 -12.05 15.09 -10.28
CA VAL A 116 -11.03 14.55 -11.18
C VAL A 116 -10.32 15.65 -11.96
N LEU A 117 -10.99 16.76 -12.24
CA LEU A 117 -10.46 17.85 -13.07
C LEU A 117 -9.48 18.73 -12.30
N ASP A 118 -9.76 19.08 -11.04
CA ASP A 118 -8.90 20.00 -10.26
C ASP A 118 -7.48 19.45 -10.01
N VAL A 119 -7.35 18.13 -9.86
CA VAL A 119 -6.04 17.47 -9.67
C VAL A 119 -5.38 17.08 -10.99
N LEU A 120 -6.16 16.85 -12.06
CA LEU A 120 -5.56 16.65 -13.39
C LEU A 120 -4.88 17.91 -13.87
N PHE A 121 -5.45 19.09 -13.61
CA PHE A 121 -4.89 20.36 -14.09
C PHE A 121 -3.86 21.01 -13.15
N SER A 122 -3.67 20.52 -11.92
CA SER A 122 -2.63 21.03 -11.01
C SER A 122 -1.22 20.59 -11.40
N ASP A 123 -1.08 19.42 -12.04
CA ASP A 123 0.21 18.84 -12.45
C ASP A 123 0.59 19.18 -13.90
N PHE A 124 -0.29 19.82 -14.68
CA PHE A 124 0.07 20.33 -16.00
C PHE A 124 0.72 21.70 -15.86
N CYS A 125 1.96 21.84 -16.33
CA CYS A 125 2.51 23.15 -16.63
C CYS A 125 1.52 23.91 -17.51
N ILE A 126 1.09 25.11 -17.08
CA ILE A 126 0.23 26.00 -17.87
C ILE A 126 0.93 26.24 -19.21
N GLY A 127 0.36 25.70 -20.30
CA GLY A 127 0.89 25.86 -21.65
C GLY A 127 1.13 24.57 -22.45
N LYS A 128 0.27 23.55 -22.35
CA LYS A 128 0.12 22.53 -23.39
C LYS A 128 -1.31 22.49 -23.89
#